data_AF-A0A973L985-F1
#
_entry.id   AF-A0A973L985-F1
#
_cell.length_a   1.000
_cell.length_b   1.000
_cell.length_c   1.000
_cell.angle_alpha   90.00
_cell.angle_beta   90.00
_cell.angle_gamma   90.00
#
_symmetry.space_group_name_H-M   'P 1'
#
loop_
_entity.id
_entity.type
_entity.pdbx_description
1 polymer ?
#
loop_
_entity_poly.entity_id
_entity_poly.type
_entity_poly.pdbx_seq_one_letter_code
_entity_poly.pdbx_strand_id
1 'polypeptide(L)'
;MRRRQNPHLANPTRKGRLTLEEKARLAIERENQELAPPEGDRWSNWPDASHGPDPLPEWVITEQGACDHELGVLKTGKEADVFLLRRVSPETGQEVTMAAKRYRSDEHRTFHRDSGYLEGRRVRRTRDMRAIESRSSFGMNLIAQQWAIAEFAALSGLWQAGVPVPYPVQIYGSELLMEFIGDPDGTAAPRLAQLKPGPEELEDLWEQLVGALLALAERGQTHGDLSPYNLLVHRGRLVLIDLPQVVDVVVNPNGRDFLARDVRNVAQWFRARGLPEHLADPEALTAMLAAEARIG
;
A
#
# COMPACT_ATOMS: atom_id res chain seq x y z
N MET A 1 -43.90 -15.17 5.81
CA MET A 1 -43.32 -13.91 5.29
C MET A 1 -42.75 -14.18 3.90
N ARG A 2 -43.15 -13.36 2.92
CA ARG A 2 -42.87 -13.56 1.48
C ARG A 2 -41.44 -13.12 1.15
N ARG A 3 -40.62 -14.01 0.59
CA ARG A 3 -39.34 -13.67 -0.06
C ARG A 3 -39.62 -12.77 -1.26
N ARG A 4 -39.01 -11.58 -1.30
CA ARG A 4 -38.98 -10.70 -2.48
C ARG A 4 -38.08 -11.35 -3.53
N GLN A 5 -38.65 -11.71 -4.69
CA GLN A 5 -37.90 -12.07 -5.89
C GLN A 5 -37.36 -10.79 -6.55
N ASN A 6 -36.09 -10.81 -6.94
CA ASN A 6 -35.42 -9.72 -7.64
C ASN A 6 -35.71 -9.84 -9.16
N PRO A 7 -36.26 -8.84 -9.86
CA PRO A 7 -36.88 -9.03 -11.18
C PRO A 7 -35.93 -8.78 -12.39
N HIS A 8 -34.65 -9.17 -12.33
CA HIS A 8 -33.72 -9.02 -13.46
C HIS A 8 -33.16 -10.33 -14.06
N LEU A 9 -33.90 -11.43 -13.91
CA LEU A 9 -33.64 -12.64 -14.68
C LEU A 9 -34.28 -12.52 -16.07
N ALA A 10 -33.50 -12.08 -17.05
CA ALA A 10 -33.80 -12.39 -18.44
C ALA A 10 -33.64 -13.91 -18.63
N ASN A 11 -34.74 -14.66 -18.47
CA ASN A 11 -34.80 -16.06 -18.90
C ASN A 11 -34.50 -16.12 -20.41
N PRO A 12 -33.47 -16.85 -20.87
CA PRO A 12 -33.23 -16.98 -22.30
C PRO A 12 -34.39 -17.77 -22.94
N THR A 13 -35.23 -17.03 -23.67
CA THR A 13 -36.34 -17.55 -24.48
C THR A 13 -35.84 -18.21 -25.76
N ARG A 14 -35.14 -19.35 -25.65
CA ARG A 14 -34.89 -20.24 -26.81
C ARG A 14 -34.99 -21.71 -26.42
N LYS A 15 -36.06 -22.37 -26.88
CA LYS A 15 -36.16 -23.83 -26.96
C LYS A 15 -35.17 -24.35 -28.02
N GLY A 16 -33.91 -24.52 -27.65
CA GLY A 16 -32.86 -25.13 -28.47
C GLY A 16 -32.00 -26.05 -27.61
N ARG A 17 -31.56 -27.18 -28.16
CA ARG A 17 -30.69 -28.15 -27.47
C ARG A 17 -29.31 -27.49 -27.28
N LEU A 18 -28.92 -27.23 -26.03
CA LEU A 18 -27.61 -26.66 -25.66
C LEU A 18 -26.47 -27.45 -26.29
N THR A 19 -25.47 -26.76 -26.81
CA THR A 19 -24.23 -27.36 -27.32
C THR A 19 -23.40 -27.96 -26.17
N LEU A 20 -22.42 -28.82 -26.48
CA LEU A 20 -21.52 -29.39 -25.47
C LEU A 20 -20.67 -28.31 -24.78
N GLU A 21 -20.24 -27.29 -25.51
CA GLU A 21 -19.49 -26.15 -24.96
C GLU A 21 -20.36 -25.29 -24.04
N GLU A 22 -21.62 -25.04 -24.39
CA GLU A 22 -22.56 -24.31 -23.53
C GLU A 22 -22.86 -25.08 -22.24
N LYS A 23 -22.98 -26.41 -22.31
CA LYS A 23 -23.14 -27.25 -21.11
C LYS A 23 -21.90 -27.24 -20.22
N ALA A 24 -20.71 -27.28 -20.81
CA ALA A 24 -19.46 -27.20 -20.05
C ALA A 24 -19.31 -25.84 -19.37
N ARG A 25 -19.61 -24.73 -20.07
CA ARG A 25 -19.60 -23.38 -19.50
C ARG A 25 -20.58 -23.25 -18.32
N LEU A 26 -21.81 -23.74 -18.49
CA LEU A 26 -22.83 -23.73 -17.44
C LEU A 26 -22.45 -24.61 -16.25
N ALA A 27 -21.75 -25.73 -16.47
CA ALA A 27 -21.26 -26.58 -15.38
C ALA A 27 -20.18 -25.86 -14.55
N ILE A 28 -19.23 -25.21 -15.23
CA ILE A 28 -18.19 -24.39 -14.58
C ILE A 28 -18.80 -23.20 -13.84
N GLU A 29 -19.77 -22.49 -14.44
CA GLU A 29 -20.48 -21.40 -13.76
C GLU A 29 -21.22 -21.88 -12.51
N ARG A 30 -21.79 -23.08 -12.55
CA ARG A 30 -22.52 -23.67 -11.42
C ARG A 30 -21.59 -24.14 -10.31
N GLU A 31 -20.48 -24.76 -10.66
CA GLU A 31 -19.42 -25.16 -9.72
C GLU A 31 -18.77 -23.93 -9.07
N ASN A 32 -18.48 -22.88 -9.85
CA ASN A 32 -17.99 -21.60 -9.33
C ASN A 32 -19.03 -20.90 -8.42
N GLN A 33 -20.33 -21.03 -8.70
CA GLN A 33 -21.39 -20.53 -7.81
C GLN A 33 -21.50 -21.33 -6.52
N GLU A 34 -21.27 -22.63 -6.55
CA GLU A 34 -21.23 -23.48 -5.35
C GLU A 34 -19.98 -23.21 -4.50
N LEU A 35 -18.88 -22.77 -5.12
CA LEU A 35 -17.62 -22.37 -4.47
C LEU A 35 -17.56 -20.87 -4.14
N ALA A 36 -18.57 -20.08 -4.52
CA ALA A 36 -18.61 -18.65 -4.24
C ALA A 36 -18.82 -18.41 -2.73
N PRO A 37 -18.26 -17.32 -2.18
CA PRO A 37 -18.47 -17.00 -0.79
C PRO A 37 -19.95 -16.67 -0.51
N PRO A 38 -20.42 -16.93 0.72
CA PRO A 38 -21.81 -16.66 1.11
C PRO A 38 -22.15 -15.17 1.04
N GLU A 39 -21.16 -14.31 1.26
CA GLU A 39 -21.20 -12.85 1.11
C GLU A 39 -19.89 -12.37 0.46
N GLY A 40 -19.91 -11.24 -0.24
CA GLY A 40 -18.69 -10.66 -0.84
C GLY A 40 -18.37 -11.09 -2.26
N ASP A 41 -17.30 -10.50 -2.80
CA ASP A 41 -16.87 -10.70 -4.18
C ASP A 41 -15.95 -11.90 -4.32
N ARG A 42 -15.18 -12.22 -3.27
CA ARG A 42 -14.26 -13.37 -3.21
C ARG A 42 -14.04 -13.84 -1.77
N TRP A 43 -13.61 -15.08 -1.61
CA TRP A 43 -13.00 -15.54 -0.35
C TRP A 43 -11.72 -14.76 -0.06
N SER A 44 -11.46 -14.51 1.22
CA SER A 44 -10.18 -13.97 1.65
C SER A 44 -9.04 -14.89 1.19
N ASN A 45 -8.01 -14.28 0.60
CA ASN A 45 -6.76 -14.95 0.26
C ASN A 45 -5.80 -15.08 1.47
N TRP A 46 -6.25 -14.76 2.69
CA TRP A 46 -5.41 -14.85 3.89
C TRP A 46 -4.66 -16.19 4.01
N PRO A 47 -5.28 -17.38 3.87
CA PRO A 47 -4.59 -18.65 4.13
C PRO A 47 -3.38 -18.92 3.22
N ASP A 48 -3.38 -18.34 2.02
CA ASP A 48 -2.35 -18.56 1.00
C ASP A 48 -1.38 -17.37 0.86
N ALA A 49 -1.58 -16.31 1.63
CA ALA A 49 -0.79 -15.09 1.56
C ALA A 49 0.41 -15.10 2.52
N SER A 50 1.41 -14.27 2.21
CA SER A 50 2.41 -13.91 3.21
C SER A 50 1.86 -12.80 4.10
N HIS A 51 2.02 -12.94 5.41
CA HIS A 51 1.43 -12.03 6.40
C HIS A 51 2.39 -10.97 6.91
N GLY A 52 1.82 -9.85 7.34
CA GLY A 52 2.52 -8.77 8.00
C GLY A 52 3.28 -9.19 9.26
N PRO A 53 4.11 -8.29 9.80
CA PRO A 53 4.91 -8.59 10.98
C PRO A 53 4.05 -8.79 12.23
N ASP A 54 4.54 -9.63 13.15
CA ASP A 54 3.98 -9.77 14.49
C ASP A 54 4.32 -8.56 15.40
N PRO A 55 3.47 -8.24 16.39
CA PRO A 55 2.14 -8.82 16.59
C PRO A 55 1.12 -8.31 15.56
N LEU A 56 0.22 -9.19 15.12
CA LEU A 56 -0.91 -8.78 14.28
C LEU A 56 -1.80 -7.78 15.05
N PRO A 57 -2.18 -6.65 14.45
CA PRO A 57 -3.17 -5.76 15.04
C PRO A 57 -4.51 -6.48 15.24
N GLU A 58 -5.19 -6.18 16.35
CA GLU A 58 -6.46 -6.85 16.73
C GLU A 58 -7.59 -6.70 15.70
N TRP A 59 -7.51 -5.67 14.84
CA TRP A 59 -8.49 -5.43 13.79
C TRP A 59 -8.31 -6.33 12.56
N VAL A 60 -7.20 -7.08 12.45
CA VAL A 60 -6.93 -7.95 11.31
C VAL A 60 -7.78 -9.22 11.43
N ILE A 61 -8.66 -9.45 10.45
CA ILE A 61 -9.46 -10.69 10.35
C ILE A 61 -8.63 -11.75 9.61
N THR A 62 -8.37 -12.86 10.31
CA THR A 62 -7.50 -13.96 9.87
C THR A 62 -8.25 -15.27 9.57
N GLU A 63 -9.58 -15.25 9.69
CA GLU A 63 -10.43 -16.42 9.55
C GLU A 63 -10.45 -16.95 8.11
N GLN A 64 -10.40 -18.28 7.94
CA GLN A 64 -10.42 -18.92 6.62
C GLN A 64 -11.73 -18.67 5.86
N GLY A 65 -12.85 -18.53 6.58
CA GLY A 65 -14.17 -18.23 6.02
C GLY A 65 -14.42 -16.74 5.78
N ALA A 66 -13.44 -15.86 6.00
CA ALA A 66 -13.60 -14.44 5.76
C ALA A 66 -13.79 -14.15 4.27
N CYS A 67 -14.57 -13.11 3.96
CA CYS A 67 -14.93 -12.73 2.61
C CYS A 67 -14.48 -11.29 2.34
N ASP A 68 -13.93 -11.03 1.15
CA ASP A 68 -13.49 -9.71 0.73
C ASP A 68 -14.54 -9.08 -0.23
N HIS A 69 -14.83 -7.80 -0.02
CA HIS A 69 -15.70 -6.95 -0.83
C HIS A 69 -14.90 -5.77 -1.40
N GLU A 70 -14.98 -5.56 -2.71
CA GLU A 70 -14.40 -4.41 -3.40
C GLU A 70 -15.35 -3.21 -3.26
N LEU A 71 -14.89 -2.17 -2.56
CA LEU A 71 -15.68 -0.95 -2.37
C LEU A 71 -15.42 0.11 -3.45
N GLY A 72 -14.35 -0.05 -4.23
CA GLY A 72 -14.04 0.80 -5.37
C GLY A 72 -12.59 1.28 -5.40
N VAL A 73 -12.29 2.13 -6.39
CA VAL A 73 -10.94 2.69 -6.58
C VAL A 73 -10.73 3.88 -5.66
N LEU A 74 -9.67 3.83 -4.85
CA LEU A 74 -9.24 4.93 -3.98
C LEU A 74 -8.30 5.89 -4.73
N LYS A 75 -7.33 5.37 -5.48
CA LYS A 75 -6.34 6.14 -6.23
C LYS A 75 -5.88 5.34 -7.45
N THR A 76 -5.95 5.93 -8.63
CA THR A 76 -5.29 5.37 -9.83
C THR A 76 -3.86 5.90 -9.94
N GLY A 77 -2.92 5.04 -10.28
CA GLY A 77 -1.53 5.41 -10.47
C GLY A 77 -0.95 4.87 -11.76
N LYS A 78 0.22 5.39 -12.16
CA LYS A 78 0.95 4.89 -13.34
C LYS A 78 1.41 3.44 -13.16
N GLU A 79 1.77 3.07 -11.94
CA GLU A 79 2.43 1.79 -11.63
C GLU A 79 1.54 0.83 -10.83
N ALA A 80 0.58 1.38 -10.08
CA ALA A 80 -0.35 0.62 -9.27
C ALA A 80 -1.62 1.43 -9.07
N ASP A 81 -2.73 0.73 -8.91
CA ASP A 81 -3.96 1.31 -8.39
C ASP A 81 -4.16 0.88 -6.94
N VAL A 82 -4.78 1.75 -6.15
CA VAL A 82 -5.18 1.47 -4.78
C VAL A 82 -6.70 1.40 -4.76
N PHE A 83 -7.21 0.29 -4.23
CA PHE A 83 -8.63 0.01 -4.05
C PHE A 83 -8.97 0.01 -2.57
N LEU A 84 -10.22 0.35 -2.26
CA LEU A 84 -10.77 0.16 -0.93
C LEU A 84 -11.41 -1.23 -0.88
N LEU A 85 -11.01 -2.04 0.09
CA LEU A 85 -11.47 -3.40 0.28
C LEU A 85 -12.04 -3.55 1.69
N ARG A 86 -13.16 -4.24 1.83
CA ARG A 86 -13.71 -4.62 3.14
C ARG A 86 -13.65 -6.12 3.31
N ARG A 87 -13.03 -6.58 4.39
CA ARG A 87 -13.07 -7.98 4.81
C ARG A 87 -14.11 -8.15 5.89
N VAL A 88 -14.95 -9.18 5.75
CA VAL A 88 -15.99 -9.54 6.71
C VAL A 88 -15.76 -10.97 7.17
N SER A 89 -15.90 -11.22 8.47
CA SER A 89 -16.07 -12.56 9.02
C SER A 89 -17.57 -12.88 9.08
N PRO A 90 -18.07 -13.88 8.33
CA PRO A 90 -19.45 -14.33 8.46
C PRO A 90 -19.74 -14.99 9.82
N GLU A 91 -18.72 -15.52 10.50
CA GLU A 91 -18.87 -16.22 11.78
C GLU A 91 -19.04 -15.25 12.95
N THR A 92 -18.24 -14.18 12.98
CA THR A 92 -18.23 -13.21 14.08
C THR A 92 -18.99 -11.93 13.77
N GLY A 93 -19.26 -11.66 12.49
CA GLY A 93 -19.83 -10.41 12.01
C GLY A 93 -18.86 -9.22 12.07
N GLN A 94 -17.59 -9.45 12.38
CA GLN A 94 -16.57 -8.40 12.35
C GLN A 94 -16.29 -7.98 10.91
N GLU A 95 -16.05 -6.69 10.72
CA GLU A 95 -15.63 -6.13 9.44
C GLU A 95 -14.44 -5.19 9.60
N VAL A 96 -13.58 -5.17 8.59
CA VAL A 96 -12.44 -4.26 8.51
C VAL A 96 -12.27 -3.71 7.11
N THR A 97 -11.99 -2.41 7.01
CA THR A 97 -11.65 -1.74 5.76
C THR A 97 -10.13 -1.65 5.62
N MET A 98 -9.62 -2.00 4.44
CA MET A 98 -8.19 -2.06 4.10
C MET A 98 -7.95 -1.41 2.74
N ALA A 99 -6.71 -0.99 2.50
CA ALA A 99 -6.26 -0.53 1.20
C ALA A 99 -5.60 -1.68 0.44
N ALA A 100 -6.12 -2.00 -0.75
CA ALA A 100 -5.55 -3.01 -1.64
C ALA A 100 -4.78 -2.33 -2.78
N LYS A 101 -3.45 -2.41 -2.73
CA LYS A 101 -2.58 -1.88 -3.79
C LYS A 101 -2.23 -2.98 -4.78
N ARG A 102 -2.66 -2.79 -6.03
CA ARG A 102 -2.48 -3.75 -7.13
C ARG A 102 -1.53 -3.16 -8.15
N TYR A 103 -0.39 -3.80 -8.33
CA TYR A 103 0.62 -3.38 -9.28
C TYR A 103 0.23 -3.76 -10.71
N ARG A 104 0.41 -2.81 -11.64
CA ARG A 104 0.14 -2.99 -13.07
C ARG A 104 1.31 -3.69 -13.75
N SER A 105 0.98 -4.48 -14.78
CA SER A 105 1.94 -5.21 -15.62
C SER A 105 2.31 -4.47 -16.91
N ASP A 106 2.03 -3.16 -17.04
CA ASP A 106 2.01 -2.50 -18.35
C ASP A 106 3.40 -2.26 -18.99
N GLU A 107 3.44 -2.42 -20.32
CA GLU A 107 4.60 -2.28 -21.22
C GLU A 107 5.18 -0.85 -21.32
N HIS A 108 4.46 0.15 -20.82
CA HIS A 108 4.75 1.58 -20.98
C HIS A 108 5.31 2.26 -19.71
N ARG A 109 6.07 1.53 -18.89
CA ARG A 109 6.93 2.22 -17.91
C ARG A 109 8.01 2.98 -18.69
N THR A 110 7.93 4.30 -18.61
CA THR A 110 9.04 5.16 -19.03
C THR A 110 10.20 4.81 -18.11
N PHE A 111 11.23 4.17 -18.66
CA PHE A 111 12.52 3.83 -18.05
C PHE A 111 13.29 5.09 -17.62
N HIS A 112 12.67 5.99 -16.88
CA HIS A 112 13.32 7.18 -16.37
C HIS A 112 13.50 7.03 -14.86
N ARG A 113 14.71 6.55 -14.53
CA ARG A 113 15.46 6.60 -13.25
C ARG A 113 15.68 5.32 -12.44
N ASP A 114 15.38 4.13 -12.94
CA ASP A 114 15.56 2.89 -12.15
C ASP A 114 16.71 1.95 -12.58
N SER A 115 17.70 2.43 -13.34
CA SER A 115 18.88 1.59 -13.63
C SER A 115 19.69 1.25 -12.37
N GLY A 116 19.59 2.05 -11.30
CA GLY A 116 20.31 1.78 -10.04
C GLY A 116 19.60 0.82 -9.06
N TYR A 117 18.30 0.58 -9.20
CA TYR A 117 17.52 -0.12 -8.14
C TYR A 117 17.39 -1.64 -8.34
N LEU A 118 17.54 -2.11 -9.58
CA LEU A 118 17.56 -3.55 -9.91
C LEU A 118 18.98 -4.14 -9.96
N GLU A 119 20.04 -3.32 -10.09
CA GLU A 119 21.42 -3.79 -10.20
C GLU A 119 21.93 -4.53 -8.94
N GLY A 120 21.38 -4.24 -7.76
CA GLY A 120 21.82 -4.86 -6.50
C GLY A 120 21.23 -6.25 -6.21
N ARG A 121 20.19 -6.69 -6.93
CA ARG A 121 19.48 -7.93 -6.61
C ARG A 121 19.73 -8.98 -7.68
N ARG A 122 20.65 -9.92 -7.39
CA ARG A 122 20.93 -11.13 -8.19
C ARG A 122 19.62 -11.88 -8.49
N VAL A 123 19.01 -11.60 -9.63
CA VAL A 123 17.92 -12.41 -10.19
C VAL A 123 18.52 -13.76 -10.60
N ARG A 124 18.49 -14.71 -9.66
CA ARG A 124 18.80 -16.11 -9.92
C ARG A 124 17.66 -16.71 -10.74
N ARG A 125 17.75 -16.60 -12.07
CA ARG A 125 17.32 -17.60 -13.09
C ARG A 125 17.35 -16.98 -14.48
N THR A 126 18.18 -17.53 -15.36
CA THR A 126 18.41 -17.10 -16.75
C THR A 126 17.17 -17.20 -17.67
N ARG A 127 16.12 -17.91 -17.24
CA ARG A 127 14.84 -18.04 -17.98
C ARG A 127 13.91 -16.86 -17.73
N ASP A 128 13.89 -16.34 -16.51
CA ASP A 128 13.01 -15.25 -16.10
C ASP A 128 13.47 -13.93 -16.75
N MET A 129 14.79 -13.73 -16.88
CA MET A 129 15.35 -12.60 -17.62
C MET A 129 14.93 -12.57 -19.10
N ARG A 130 14.89 -13.74 -19.78
CA ARG A 130 14.44 -13.82 -21.18
C ARG A 130 12.95 -13.52 -21.36
N ALA A 131 12.11 -13.91 -20.38
CA ALA A 131 10.68 -13.63 -20.38
C ALA A 131 10.35 -12.15 -20.09
N ILE A 132 11.22 -11.50 -19.30
CA ILE A 132 11.21 -10.05 -19.05
C ILE A 132 11.66 -9.29 -20.30
N GLU A 133 12.76 -9.72 -20.93
CA GLU A 133 13.27 -9.13 -22.19
C GLU A 133 12.27 -9.25 -23.34
N SER A 134 11.50 -10.35 -23.40
CA SER A 134 10.47 -10.57 -24.43
C SER A 134 9.15 -9.86 -24.16
N ARG A 135 9.03 -9.08 -23.06
CA ARG A 135 7.80 -8.42 -22.62
C ARG A 135 6.57 -9.34 -22.56
N SER A 136 6.77 -10.64 -22.30
CA SER A 136 5.65 -11.57 -22.19
C SER A 136 4.72 -11.18 -21.02
N SER A 137 3.42 -11.46 -21.13
CA SER A 137 2.45 -11.25 -20.04
C SER A 137 2.89 -11.91 -18.73
N PHE A 138 3.52 -13.09 -18.83
CA PHE A 138 4.14 -13.78 -17.70
C PHE A 138 5.31 -12.99 -17.08
N GLY A 139 6.23 -12.50 -17.90
CA GLY A 139 7.37 -11.70 -17.43
C GLY A 139 6.93 -10.38 -16.76
N MET A 140 5.90 -9.74 -17.30
CA MET A 140 5.36 -8.51 -16.72
C MET A 140 4.65 -8.75 -15.37
N ASN A 141 3.93 -9.86 -15.23
CA ASN A 141 3.35 -10.27 -13.94
C ASN A 141 4.45 -10.52 -12.90
N LEU A 142 5.54 -11.19 -13.28
CA LEU A 142 6.68 -11.42 -12.39
C LEU A 142 7.30 -10.09 -11.90
N ILE A 143 7.40 -9.09 -12.77
CA ILE A 143 7.86 -7.75 -12.36
C ILE A 143 6.89 -7.15 -11.34
N ALA A 144 5.59 -7.12 -11.63
CA ALA A 144 4.59 -6.58 -10.71
C ALA A 144 4.65 -7.24 -9.32
N GLN A 145 4.84 -8.56 -9.27
CA GLN A 145 5.04 -9.30 -8.02
C GLN A 145 6.31 -8.85 -7.28
N GLN A 146 7.44 -8.67 -7.98
CA GLN A 146 8.68 -8.20 -7.35
C GLN A 146 8.52 -6.81 -6.71
N TRP A 147 7.77 -5.91 -7.33
CA TRP A 147 7.47 -4.60 -6.76
C TRP A 147 6.62 -4.70 -5.51
N ALA A 148 5.55 -5.49 -5.56
CA ALA A 148 4.71 -5.74 -4.39
C ALA A 148 5.50 -6.35 -3.24
N ILE A 149 6.34 -7.37 -3.50
CA ILE A 149 7.20 -8.01 -2.49
C ILE A 149 8.18 -7.01 -1.89
N ALA A 150 8.79 -6.15 -2.71
CA ALA A 150 9.73 -5.15 -2.24
C ALA A 150 9.04 -4.10 -1.34
N GLU A 151 7.86 -3.61 -1.73
CA GLU A 151 7.10 -2.66 -0.92
C GLU A 151 6.60 -3.30 0.39
N PHE A 152 6.09 -4.54 0.33
CA PHE A 152 5.68 -5.28 1.52
C PHE A 152 6.82 -5.46 2.52
N ALA A 153 8.01 -5.83 2.04
CA ALA A 153 9.20 -5.97 2.89
C ALA A 153 9.66 -4.63 3.49
N ALA A 154 9.61 -3.54 2.70
CA ALA A 154 9.95 -2.21 3.18
C ALA A 154 8.98 -1.73 4.26
N LEU A 155 7.66 -1.79 4.00
CA LEU A 155 6.64 -1.42 4.99
C LEU A 155 6.74 -2.27 6.25
N SER A 156 7.00 -3.57 6.13
CA SER A 156 7.14 -4.46 7.29
C SER A 156 8.32 -4.04 8.16
N GLY A 157 9.48 -3.78 7.55
CA GLY A 157 10.67 -3.36 8.28
C GLY A 157 10.54 -1.98 8.92
N LEU A 158 9.83 -1.05 8.27
CA LEU A 158 9.56 0.29 8.80
C LEU A 158 8.56 0.26 9.95
N TRP A 159 7.48 -0.50 9.80
CA TRP A 159 6.48 -0.67 10.86
C TRP A 159 7.09 -1.31 12.11
N GLN A 160 7.90 -2.37 11.95
CA GLN A 160 8.62 -3.01 13.06
C GLN A 160 9.60 -2.07 13.76
N ALA A 161 10.14 -1.08 13.04
CA ALA A 161 11.01 -0.06 13.60
C ALA A 161 10.23 1.10 14.27
N GLY A 162 8.90 1.02 14.34
CA GLY A 162 8.07 2.06 14.94
C GLY A 162 7.86 3.29 14.06
N VAL A 163 8.27 3.26 12.78
CA VAL A 163 7.96 4.33 11.84
C VAL A 163 6.45 4.31 11.59
N PRO A 164 5.72 5.45 11.71
CA PRO A 164 4.28 5.47 11.55
C PRO A 164 3.91 5.34 10.07
N VAL A 165 3.81 4.10 9.60
CA VAL A 165 3.43 3.72 8.24
C VAL A 165 2.17 2.85 8.31
N PRO A 166 1.41 2.69 7.21
CA PRO A 166 0.31 1.74 7.18
C PRO A 166 0.80 0.32 7.50
N TYR A 167 0.14 -0.37 8.41
CA TYR A 167 0.47 -1.77 8.69
C TYR A 167 0.30 -2.64 7.43
N PRO A 168 1.33 -3.37 6.97
CA PRO A 168 1.23 -4.22 5.80
C PRO A 168 0.56 -5.55 6.17
N VAL A 169 -0.75 -5.67 5.98
CA VAL A 169 -1.56 -6.81 6.43
C VAL A 169 -1.11 -8.12 5.78
N GLN A 170 -1.00 -8.14 4.45
CA GLN A 170 -0.60 -9.32 3.70
C GLN A 170 -0.22 -8.99 2.26
N ILE A 171 0.47 -9.93 1.61
CA ILE A 171 0.74 -9.90 0.17
C ILE A 171 0.39 -11.24 -0.47
N TYR A 172 -0.32 -11.18 -1.60
CA TYR A 172 -0.67 -12.33 -2.42
C TYR A 172 -0.49 -11.99 -3.91
N GLY A 173 0.42 -12.69 -4.58
CA GLY A 173 0.81 -12.36 -5.95
C GLY A 173 1.37 -10.93 -6.05
N SER A 174 0.72 -10.07 -6.84
CA SER A 174 1.08 -8.65 -7.01
C SER A 174 0.16 -7.68 -6.24
N GLU A 175 -0.68 -8.21 -5.35
CA GLU A 175 -1.59 -7.44 -4.51
C GLU A 175 -1.04 -7.34 -3.08
N LEU A 176 -0.91 -6.10 -2.60
CA LEU A 176 -0.55 -5.76 -1.23
C LEU A 176 -1.80 -5.24 -0.51
N LEU A 177 -2.22 -5.91 0.56
CA LEU A 177 -3.22 -5.37 1.49
C LEU A 177 -2.51 -4.69 2.66
N MET A 178 -2.95 -3.48 3.01
CA MET A 178 -2.40 -2.69 4.11
C MET A 178 -3.50 -1.93 4.85
N GLU A 179 -3.18 -1.43 6.04
CA GLU A 179 -4.02 -0.56 6.87
C GLU A 179 -4.61 0.57 6.01
N PHE A 180 -5.93 0.70 6.03
CA PHE A 180 -6.58 1.88 5.48
C PHE A 180 -6.55 2.99 6.52
N ILE A 181 -5.88 4.10 6.19
CA ILE A 181 -5.83 5.28 7.05
C ILE A 181 -7.02 6.17 6.69
N GLY A 182 -8.09 6.06 7.49
CA GLY A 182 -9.35 6.75 7.24
C GLY A 182 -10.46 6.28 8.17
N ASP A 183 -11.66 6.78 7.95
CA ASP A 183 -12.82 6.43 8.75
C ASP A 183 -13.51 5.15 8.26
N PRO A 184 -14.25 4.44 9.15
CA PRO A 184 -14.89 3.16 8.80
C PRO A 184 -15.89 3.23 7.63
N ASP A 185 -16.41 4.42 7.32
CA ASP A 185 -17.30 4.66 6.19
C ASP A 185 -16.58 4.66 4.83
N GLY A 186 -15.26 4.51 4.81
CA GLY A 186 -14.42 4.51 3.61
C GLY A 186 -13.86 5.88 3.25
N THR A 187 -14.10 6.91 4.07
CA THR A 187 -13.50 8.24 3.88
C THR A 187 -12.02 8.19 4.22
N ALA A 188 -11.15 8.43 3.24
CA ALA A 188 -9.71 8.46 3.45
C ALA A 188 -9.28 9.65 4.31
N ALA A 189 -8.27 9.44 5.15
CA ALA A 189 -7.68 10.51 5.91
C ALA A 189 -7.12 11.61 4.99
N PRO A 190 -7.25 12.89 5.37
CA PRO A 190 -6.69 13.98 4.60
C PRO A 190 -5.16 13.92 4.60
N ARG A 191 -4.57 14.43 3.52
CA ARG A 191 -3.13 14.70 3.47
C ARG A 191 -2.82 15.92 4.33
N LEU A 192 -1.63 15.96 4.93
CA LEU A 192 -1.16 17.10 5.71
C LEU A 192 -1.28 18.41 4.89
N ALA A 193 -0.93 18.36 3.59
CA ALA A 193 -1.06 19.48 2.66
C ALA A 193 -2.46 20.14 2.65
N GLN A 194 -3.52 19.35 2.89
CA GLN A 194 -4.93 19.78 2.84
C GLN A 194 -5.41 20.33 4.18
N LEU A 195 -4.70 20.07 5.28
CA LEU A 195 -5.07 20.50 6.61
C LEU A 195 -4.75 21.97 6.86
N LYS A 196 -5.33 22.52 7.93
CA LYS A 196 -5.02 23.82 8.54
C LYS A 196 -5.04 23.64 10.06
N PRO A 197 -4.03 22.94 10.62
CA PRO A 197 -4.00 22.64 12.05
C PRO A 197 -3.88 23.92 12.88
N GLY A 198 -4.40 23.89 14.10
CA GLY A 198 -4.14 24.92 15.11
C GLY A 198 -2.69 24.84 15.63
N PRO A 199 -2.23 25.82 16.43
CA PRO A 199 -0.85 25.83 16.92
C PRO A 199 -0.43 24.57 17.68
N GLU A 200 -1.26 24.09 18.62
CA GLU A 200 -0.98 22.90 19.42
C GLU A 200 -0.90 21.63 18.56
N GLU A 201 -1.85 21.44 17.63
CA GLU A 201 -1.85 20.30 16.69
C GLU A 201 -0.66 20.38 15.72
N LEU A 202 -0.26 21.59 15.30
CA LEU A 202 0.88 21.78 14.40
C LEU A 202 2.20 21.39 15.07
N GLU A 203 2.38 21.74 16.34
CA GLU A 203 3.54 21.33 17.15
C GLU A 203 3.56 19.82 17.38
N ASP A 204 2.42 19.22 17.77
CA ASP A 204 2.29 17.77 17.97
C ASP A 204 2.61 16.98 16.68
N LEU A 205 2.05 17.41 15.53
CA LEU A 205 2.35 16.78 14.24
C LEU A 205 3.83 16.95 13.83
N TRP A 206 4.48 18.05 14.22
CA TRP A 206 5.91 18.24 13.97
C TRP A 206 6.75 17.28 14.82
N GLU A 207 6.44 17.13 16.10
CA GLU A 207 7.12 16.18 16.99
C GLU A 207 6.98 14.74 16.49
N GLN A 208 5.76 14.33 16.09
CA GLN A 208 5.53 13.03 15.47
C GLN A 208 6.35 12.83 14.20
N LEU A 209 6.43 13.85 13.33
CA LEU A 209 7.21 13.78 12.10
C LEU A 209 8.71 13.67 12.38
N VAL A 210 9.25 14.44 13.33
CA VAL A 210 10.66 14.36 13.74
C VAL A 210 10.98 12.97 14.29
N GLY A 211 10.10 12.40 15.12
CA GLY A 211 10.24 11.02 15.61
C GLY A 211 10.26 10.00 14.47
N ALA A 212 9.37 10.14 13.48
CA ALA A 212 9.35 9.27 12.30
C ALA A 212 10.64 9.38 11.46
N LEU A 213 11.17 10.60 11.31
CA LEU A 213 12.41 10.85 10.58
C LEU A 213 13.64 10.29 11.31
N LEU A 214 13.69 10.40 12.64
CA LEU A 214 14.74 9.78 13.45
C LEU A 214 14.73 8.26 13.30
N ALA A 215 13.56 7.62 13.39
CA ALA A 215 13.44 6.17 13.20
C ALA A 215 13.83 5.70 11.79
N LEU A 216 13.63 6.53 10.75
CA LEU A 216 14.18 6.28 9.42
C LEU A 216 15.71 6.42 9.41
N ALA A 217 16.23 7.51 10.00
CA ALA A 217 17.65 7.80 10.05
C ALA A 217 18.45 6.73 10.81
N GLU A 218 17.96 6.23 11.94
CA GLU A 218 18.56 5.11 12.71
C GLU A 218 18.81 3.86 11.84
N ARG A 219 18.01 3.68 10.79
CA ARG A 219 18.12 2.58 9.83
C ARG A 219 19.01 2.89 8.64
N GLY A 220 19.63 4.06 8.61
CA GLY A 220 20.37 4.56 7.45
C GLY A 220 19.45 4.85 6.27
N GLN A 221 18.21 5.30 6.53
CA GLN A 221 17.20 5.52 5.50
C GLN A 221 16.65 6.96 5.52
N THR A 222 16.23 7.45 4.36
CA THR A 222 15.36 8.63 4.22
C THR A 222 14.21 8.29 3.29
N HIS A 223 13.10 9.02 3.36
CA HIS A 223 11.95 8.78 2.50
C HIS A 223 12.29 8.93 1.01
N GLY A 224 13.15 9.88 0.66
CA GLY A 224 13.64 10.11 -0.70
C GLY A 224 12.76 11.03 -1.54
N ASP A 225 11.52 11.32 -1.12
CA ASP A 225 10.58 12.25 -1.77
C ASP A 225 9.54 12.79 -0.78
N LEU A 226 9.98 13.11 0.45
CA LEU A 226 9.06 13.53 1.50
C LEU A 226 8.47 14.92 1.19
N SER A 227 7.15 15.01 1.35
CA SER A 227 6.42 16.26 1.28
C SER A 227 5.12 16.16 2.08
N PRO A 228 4.44 17.29 2.36
CA PRO A 228 3.12 17.28 2.99
C PRO A 228 2.03 16.51 2.22
N TYR A 229 2.29 16.15 0.95
CA TYR A 229 1.38 15.34 0.14
C TYR A 229 1.52 13.83 0.39
N ASN A 230 2.63 13.40 0.98
CA ASN A 230 2.95 12.00 1.30
C ASN A 230 2.79 11.70 2.81
N LEU A 231 2.11 12.61 3.52
CA LEU A 231 1.77 12.49 4.94
C LEU A 231 0.25 12.50 5.06
N LEU A 232 -0.33 11.50 5.70
CA LEU A 232 -1.72 11.47 6.10
C LEU A 232 -1.83 11.84 7.57
N VAL A 233 -2.95 12.45 7.96
CA VAL A 233 -3.25 12.73 9.36
C VAL A 233 -4.66 12.22 9.66
N HIS A 234 -4.75 11.26 10.58
CA HIS A 234 -6.03 10.70 11.00
C HIS A 234 -6.16 10.79 12.51
N ARG A 235 -7.13 11.56 12.99
CA ARG A 235 -7.42 11.72 14.43
C ARG A 235 -6.17 12.09 15.24
N GLY A 236 -5.36 13.02 14.73
CA GLY A 236 -4.10 13.47 15.33
C GLY A 236 -2.89 12.59 15.04
N ARG A 237 -3.05 11.36 14.51
CA ARG A 237 -1.92 10.48 14.14
C ARG A 237 -1.39 10.84 12.76
N LEU A 238 -0.11 11.18 12.67
CA LEU A 238 0.62 11.37 11.42
C LEU A 238 1.10 10.01 10.87
N VAL A 239 0.92 9.78 9.57
CA VAL A 239 1.30 8.53 8.90
C VAL A 239 2.01 8.82 7.57
N LEU A 240 3.19 8.23 7.37
CA LEU A 240 3.97 8.31 6.13
C LEU A 240 3.42 7.31 5.10
N ILE A 241 3.20 7.76 3.87
CA ILE A 241 2.74 6.92 2.75
C ILE A 241 3.65 7.08 1.53
N ASP A 242 3.45 6.27 0.50
CA ASP A 242 4.24 6.30 -0.74
C ASP A 242 5.76 6.07 -0.47
N LEU A 243 6.07 5.06 0.36
CA LEU A 243 7.42 4.64 0.77
C LEU A 243 8.23 3.68 -0.15
N PRO A 244 7.82 3.26 -1.38
CA PRO A 244 8.70 2.45 -2.22
C PRO A 244 9.94 3.22 -2.72
N GLN A 245 10.07 4.52 -2.38
CA GLN A 245 11.19 5.39 -2.71
C GLN A 245 12.22 5.56 -1.58
N VAL A 246 12.10 4.82 -0.47
CA VAL A 246 13.04 4.94 0.66
C VAL A 246 14.47 4.72 0.19
N VAL A 247 15.31 5.73 0.36
CA VAL A 247 16.70 5.74 -0.06
C VAL A 247 17.57 5.28 1.10
N ASP A 248 18.41 4.28 0.86
CA ASP A 248 19.54 3.97 1.73
C ASP A 248 20.57 5.10 1.63
N VAL A 249 20.66 5.92 2.68
CA VAL A 249 21.52 7.11 2.68
C VAL A 249 22.98 6.79 2.94
N VAL A 250 23.29 5.57 3.40
CA VAL A 250 24.65 5.10 3.65
C VAL A 250 25.29 4.62 2.35
N VAL A 251 24.52 3.92 1.51
CA VAL A 251 25.00 3.34 0.25
C VAL A 251 24.89 4.33 -0.91
N ASN A 252 23.90 5.23 -0.92
CA ASN A 252 23.69 6.17 -2.01
C ASN A 252 24.64 7.39 -1.89
N PRO A 253 25.47 7.69 -2.91
CA PRO A 253 26.35 8.86 -2.89
C PRO A 253 25.61 10.20 -2.71
N ASN A 254 24.34 10.26 -3.13
CA ASN A 254 23.48 11.43 -2.98
C ASN A 254 22.52 11.32 -1.78
N GLY A 255 22.73 10.33 -0.89
CA GLY A 255 21.84 10.03 0.24
C GLY A 255 21.60 11.23 1.15
N ARG A 256 22.66 11.97 1.49
CA ARG A 256 22.58 13.20 2.29
C ARG A 256 21.74 14.29 1.61
N ASP A 257 21.82 14.42 0.29
CA ASP A 257 21.05 15.42 -0.45
C ASP A 257 19.55 15.08 -0.45
N PHE A 258 19.20 13.79 -0.56
CA PHE A 258 17.82 13.33 -0.41
C PHE A 258 17.29 13.62 0.99
N LEU A 259 18.06 13.32 2.04
CA LEU A 259 17.70 13.60 3.42
C LEU A 259 17.47 15.10 3.65
N ALA A 260 18.41 15.95 3.22
CA ALA A 260 18.32 17.40 3.35
C ALA A 260 17.11 17.97 2.58
N ARG A 261 16.80 17.39 1.41
CA ARG A 261 15.64 17.77 0.60
C ARG A 261 14.32 17.44 1.30
N ASP A 262 14.21 16.22 1.84
CA ASP A 262 13.03 15.76 2.57
C ASP A 262 12.74 16.68 3.76
N VAL A 263 13.76 16.95 4.58
CA VAL A 263 13.69 17.85 5.73
C VAL A 263 13.26 19.25 5.32
N ARG A 264 13.89 19.83 4.29
CA ARG A 264 13.58 21.18 3.83
C ARG A 264 12.12 21.31 3.38
N ASN A 265 11.61 20.33 2.63
CA ASN A 265 10.25 20.35 2.11
C ASN A 265 9.20 20.40 3.23
N VAL A 266 9.37 19.58 4.27
CA VAL A 266 8.42 19.55 5.39
C VAL A 266 8.61 20.76 6.31
N ALA A 267 9.84 21.11 6.68
CA ALA A 267 10.13 22.27 7.52
C ALA A 267 9.56 23.57 6.92
N GLN A 268 9.71 23.76 5.61
CA GLN A 268 9.12 24.91 4.91
C GLN A 268 7.60 24.96 5.05
N TRP A 269 6.92 23.81 4.93
CA TRP A 269 5.47 23.77 5.09
C TRP A 269 5.05 24.08 6.51
N PHE A 270 5.67 23.48 7.54
CA PHE A 270 5.33 23.72 8.94
C PHE A 270 5.58 25.19 9.33
N ARG A 271 6.71 25.77 8.93
CA ARG A 271 7.01 27.19 9.13
C ARG A 271 5.97 28.09 8.46
N ALA A 272 5.55 27.77 7.24
CA ALA A 272 4.49 28.50 6.55
C ALA A 272 3.12 28.41 7.23
N ARG A 273 2.91 27.41 8.11
CA ARG A 273 1.70 27.27 8.94
C ARG A 273 1.80 27.89 10.32
N GLY A 274 2.94 28.51 10.65
CA GLY A 274 3.13 29.26 11.89
C GLY A 274 4.00 28.55 12.94
N LEU A 275 4.60 27.40 12.61
CA LEU A 275 5.55 26.76 13.51
C LEU A 275 6.81 27.65 13.68
N PRO A 276 7.26 27.93 14.92
CA PRO A 276 8.43 28.77 15.16
C PRO A 276 9.69 28.28 14.43
N GLU A 277 10.45 29.21 13.84
CA GLU A 277 11.63 28.90 13.02
C GLU A 277 12.69 28.08 13.78
N HIS A 278 12.88 28.35 15.07
CA HIS A 278 13.85 27.62 15.90
C HIS A 278 13.47 26.15 16.14
N LEU A 279 12.20 25.78 15.97
CA LEU A 279 11.75 24.38 16.09
C LEU A 279 11.88 23.62 14.76
N ALA A 280 11.73 24.32 13.63
CA ALA A 280 11.78 23.75 12.28
C ALA A 280 12.92 24.34 11.45
N ASP A 281 14.11 24.43 12.05
CA ASP A 281 15.36 24.72 11.37
C ASP A 281 15.78 23.50 10.53
N PRO A 282 15.72 23.58 9.17
CA PRO A 282 16.02 22.44 8.33
C PRO A 282 17.50 22.05 8.35
N GLU A 283 18.42 23.00 8.55
CA GLU A 283 19.85 22.72 8.67
C GLU A 283 20.15 21.95 9.96
N ALA A 284 19.58 22.39 11.09
CA ALA A 284 19.74 21.73 12.38
C ALA A 284 19.15 20.31 12.39
N LEU A 285 17.93 20.16 11.86
CA LEU A 285 17.29 18.83 11.76
C LEU A 285 18.05 17.91 10.80
N THR A 286 18.51 18.42 9.65
CA THR A 286 19.33 17.62 8.71
C THR A 286 20.62 17.14 9.38
N ALA A 287 21.31 18.01 10.13
CA ALA A 287 22.54 17.63 10.83
C ALA A 287 22.28 16.55 11.89
N MET A 288 21.19 16.67 12.64
CA MET A 288 20.76 15.67 13.62
C MET A 288 20.49 14.32 12.97
N LEU A 289 19.69 14.28 11.90
CA LEU A 289 19.35 13.04 11.21
C LEU A 289 20.56 12.42 10.50
N ALA A 290 21.46 13.24 9.94
CA ALA A 290 22.70 12.75 9.34
C ALA A 290 23.62 12.08 10.38
N ALA A 291 23.71 12.68 11.59
CA ALA A 291 24.45 12.09 12.69
C ALA A 291 23.83 10.75 13.14
N GLU A 292 22.50 10.68 13.24
CA GLU A 292 21.77 9.46 13.60
C GLU A 292 21.99 8.35 12.55
N ALA A 293 21.92 8.70 11.27
CA ALA A 293 22.22 7.80 10.15
C ALA A 293 23.71 7.49 9.98
N ARG A 294 24.59 8.10 10.79
CA ARG A 294 26.06 7.94 10.75
C ARG A 294 26.65 8.29 9.39
N ILE A 295 26.08 9.30 8.72
CA ILE A 295 26.58 9.86 7.47
C ILE A 295 27.15 11.26 7.73
N GLY A 296 28.47 11.40 7.57
CA GLY A 296 29.25 12.62 7.86
C GLY A 296 29.30 13.61 6.73
#